data_AF-A0A852TF59-F1
#
_entry.id   AF-A0A852TF59-F1
#
_cell.length_a   1.000
_cell.length_b   1.000
_cell.length_c   1.000
_cell.angle_alpha   90.00
_cell.angle_beta   90.00
_cell.angle_gamma   90.00
#
_symmetry.space_group_name_H-M   'P 1'
#
loop_
_entity.id
_entity.type
_entity.pdbx_description
1 polymer ?
#
loop_
_entity_poly.entity_id
_entity_poly.type
_entity_poly.pdbx_seq_one_letter_code
_entity_poly.pdbx_strand_id
1 'polypeptide(L)'
;MKTIYLNKENLAAYQVLASSNVMAIGCFDGLHRGHVKVIHSALQEAKERNVPFSVMSFFPHPKTVIEGKTYFQYLMPQSEKEKRLCELGVDIFYLVEFDKDFAGLSPQAFVQEYLIKLGVIHAVAGYDFSYGSRGSGNMETLKHNSGGRIEVTTVEKVEYKGKKISSTRIRQQLLEGNVEELRNLIGHSYELTCVYSECVLTPDSNFTLPAPGHYEVTLKNNRNSLRTEVVVNEKSVMLTSNKQIPSWLEGKLTIVWNRQIKDQRGRYFMNIQETNQVHEAYQHLLQAEKNKKSVAPLTDLYPGITIHDAYRIQMQSIDQKVKDGQNVVGKKIGLTSFAMQKLLGVDQPDYGHLLDSMEVPNGGTIPMDALFNPKVEGELAFVLKKDLIGRATTVEDVLEATEYIVPSIEIVDSRITDWKIKLEDTVADNASCGLFALGSKRLDPNGMDLTKIELSLYKNRELMNKGTGADVLGHPATCVAWLANMLADYDVTLKAGEVILSGALSAAVAAQKGDVFTAEFSELGKVEVSFG
;
A
#
# COMPACT_ATOMS: atom_id res chain seq x y z
N MET A 1 -24.25 2.86 -24.82
CA MET A 1 -22.82 2.77 -25.16
C MET A 1 -22.35 1.32 -25.13
N LYS A 2 -21.55 0.88 -26.10
CA LYS A 2 -20.83 -0.40 -26.11
C LYS A 2 -19.35 -0.16 -25.78
N THR A 3 -18.81 -0.82 -24.76
CA THR A 3 -17.37 -0.81 -24.48
C THR A 3 -16.68 -1.93 -25.24
N ILE A 4 -15.57 -1.63 -25.92
CA ILE A 4 -14.75 -2.58 -26.67
C ILE A 4 -13.31 -2.47 -26.18
N TYR A 5 -12.82 -3.55 -25.57
CA TYR A 5 -11.43 -3.70 -25.17
C TYR A 5 -10.64 -4.19 -26.39
N LEU A 6 -9.78 -3.32 -26.95
CA LEU A 6 -9.02 -3.61 -28.15
C LEU A 6 -7.59 -4.02 -27.81
N ASN A 7 -7.16 -5.16 -28.36
CA ASN A 7 -5.78 -5.60 -28.35
C ASN A 7 -5.38 -6.10 -29.75
N LYS A 8 -4.12 -6.47 -29.91
CA LYS A 8 -3.57 -6.93 -31.20
C LYS A 8 -4.30 -8.16 -31.75
N GLU A 9 -4.78 -9.03 -30.87
CA GLU A 9 -5.43 -10.30 -31.23
C GLU A 9 -6.85 -10.09 -31.78
N ASN A 10 -7.59 -9.14 -31.22
CA ASN A 10 -8.99 -8.92 -31.55
C ASN A 10 -9.25 -7.72 -32.48
N LEU A 11 -8.24 -6.87 -32.73
CA LEU A 11 -8.36 -5.66 -33.55
C LEU A 11 -8.97 -5.95 -34.93
N ALA A 12 -8.46 -6.97 -35.63
CA ALA A 12 -8.91 -7.31 -36.98
C ALA A 12 -10.41 -7.67 -37.03
N ALA A 13 -10.93 -8.35 -36.00
CA ALA A 13 -12.35 -8.69 -35.93
C ALA A 13 -13.23 -7.44 -35.80
N TYR A 14 -12.80 -6.45 -35.01
CA TYR A 14 -13.54 -5.20 -34.85
C TYR A 14 -13.39 -4.25 -36.04
N GLN A 15 -12.28 -4.31 -36.78
CA GLN A 15 -12.12 -3.57 -38.04
C GLN A 15 -13.13 -4.02 -39.10
N VAL A 16 -13.45 -5.31 -39.18
CA VAL A 16 -14.47 -5.85 -40.10
C VAL A 16 -15.87 -5.37 -39.75
N LEU A 17 -16.16 -5.19 -38.46
CA LEU A 17 -17.45 -4.73 -37.94
C LEU A 17 -17.58 -3.21 -37.90
N ALA A 18 -16.51 -2.48 -38.21
CA ALA A 18 -16.48 -1.03 -38.09
C ALA A 18 -17.38 -0.35 -39.13
N SER A 19 -18.01 0.75 -38.74
CA SER A 19 -18.79 1.62 -39.61
C SER A 19 -18.28 3.05 -39.50
N SER A 20 -18.62 3.88 -40.48
CA SER A 20 -18.22 5.29 -40.48
C SER A 20 -18.63 5.97 -39.17
N ASN A 21 -17.68 6.61 -38.49
CA ASN A 21 -17.93 7.28 -37.21
C ASN A 21 -17.04 8.52 -37.02
N VAL A 22 -17.48 9.38 -36.10
CA VAL A 22 -16.63 10.44 -35.55
C VAL A 22 -16.03 9.96 -34.24
N MET A 23 -14.73 10.18 -34.05
CA MET A 23 -14.01 9.69 -32.89
C MET A 23 -13.36 10.81 -32.08
N ALA A 24 -13.65 10.86 -30.78
CA ALA A 24 -12.84 11.63 -29.83
C ALA A 24 -11.67 10.78 -29.32
N ILE A 25 -10.44 11.32 -29.36
CA ILE A 25 -9.23 10.57 -29.03
C ILE A 25 -8.47 11.23 -27.87
N GLY A 26 -8.06 10.44 -26.88
CA GLY A 26 -7.28 10.93 -25.73
C GLY A 26 -7.15 9.92 -24.60
N CYS A 27 -6.31 10.20 -23.60
CA CYS A 27 -6.15 9.30 -22.44
C CYS A 27 -7.33 9.35 -21.46
N PHE A 28 -8.10 10.44 -21.46
CA PHE A 28 -9.35 10.62 -20.69
C PHE A 28 -9.33 10.18 -19.22
N ASP A 29 -8.17 10.26 -18.57
CA ASP A 29 -7.89 9.67 -17.25
C ASP A 29 -8.77 10.21 -16.10
N GLY A 30 -9.30 11.42 -16.22
CA GLY A 30 -10.22 12.00 -15.21
C GLY A 30 -11.42 12.76 -15.77
N LEU A 31 -11.75 12.60 -17.06
CA LEU A 31 -12.86 13.28 -17.78
C LEU A 31 -13.17 14.72 -17.32
N HIS A 32 -12.14 15.54 -17.17
CA HIS A 32 -12.29 16.93 -16.73
C HIS A 32 -12.92 17.82 -17.81
N ARG A 33 -13.25 19.09 -17.50
CA ARG A 33 -13.91 20.01 -18.45
C ARG A 33 -13.22 20.14 -19.81
N GLY A 34 -11.89 20.08 -19.85
CA GLY A 34 -11.13 19.98 -21.11
C GLY A 34 -11.50 18.76 -21.97
N HIS A 35 -11.56 17.57 -21.38
CA HIS A 35 -12.00 16.35 -22.06
C HIS A 35 -13.48 16.42 -22.45
N VAL A 36 -14.34 16.93 -21.58
CA VAL A 36 -15.77 17.10 -21.89
C VAL A 36 -15.97 18.00 -23.11
N LYS A 37 -15.16 19.06 -23.25
CA LYS A 37 -15.19 19.91 -24.47
C LYS A 37 -14.81 19.12 -25.72
N VAL A 38 -13.77 18.29 -25.67
CA VAL A 38 -13.38 17.40 -26.79
C VAL A 38 -14.53 16.46 -27.16
N ILE A 39 -15.13 15.81 -26.17
CA ILE A 39 -16.23 14.86 -26.35
C ILE A 39 -17.48 15.56 -26.92
N HIS A 40 -17.84 16.74 -26.41
CA HIS A 40 -18.97 17.52 -26.94
C HIS A 40 -18.74 17.98 -28.39
N SER A 41 -17.52 18.44 -28.74
CA SER A 41 -17.19 18.79 -30.12
C SER A 41 -17.30 17.59 -31.06
N ALA A 42 -16.84 16.42 -30.63
CA ALA A 42 -16.99 15.19 -31.41
C ALA A 42 -18.46 14.75 -31.56
N LEU A 43 -19.27 14.89 -30.52
CA LEU A 43 -20.70 14.62 -30.59
C LEU A 43 -21.42 15.57 -31.56
N GLN A 44 -21.03 16.84 -31.62
CA GLN A 44 -21.59 17.80 -32.58
C GLN A 44 -21.26 17.39 -34.02
N GLU A 45 -20.00 17.10 -34.31
CA GLU A 45 -19.56 16.60 -35.62
C GLU A 45 -20.27 15.29 -36.02
N ALA A 46 -20.46 14.37 -35.06
CA ALA A 46 -21.17 13.12 -35.30
C ALA A 46 -22.64 13.36 -35.70
N LYS A 47 -23.32 14.29 -35.00
CA LYS A 47 -24.70 14.67 -35.29
C LYS A 47 -24.85 15.37 -36.63
N GLU A 48 -23.96 16.30 -36.96
CA GLU A 48 -23.97 17.02 -38.23
C GLU A 48 -23.78 16.07 -39.42
N ARG A 49 -22.97 15.02 -39.24
CA ARG A 49 -22.69 14.01 -40.27
C ARG A 49 -23.65 12.82 -40.24
N ASN A 50 -24.54 12.75 -39.25
CA ASN A 50 -25.46 11.64 -39.02
C ASN A 50 -24.75 10.26 -38.97
N VAL A 51 -23.66 10.17 -38.20
CA VAL A 51 -22.89 8.95 -37.97
C VAL A 51 -22.72 8.66 -36.47
N PRO A 52 -22.45 7.41 -36.07
CA PRO A 52 -22.14 7.09 -34.67
C PRO A 52 -20.97 7.91 -34.09
N PHE A 53 -21.04 8.15 -32.79
CA PHE A 53 -19.99 8.82 -32.02
C PHE A 53 -19.20 7.80 -31.20
N SER A 54 -17.88 7.74 -31.41
CA SER A 54 -16.97 6.88 -30.67
C SER A 54 -15.94 7.66 -29.84
N VAL A 55 -15.44 7.04 -28.78
CA VAL A 55 -14.34 7.54 -27.97
C VAL A 55 -13.23 6.49 -27.94
N MET A 56 -11.98 6.89 -28.15
CA MET A 56 -10.81 6.03 -27.99
C MET A 56 -9.97 6.51 -26.81
N SER A 57 -9.71 5.60 -25.87
CA SER A 57 -8.81 5.76 -24.72
C SER A 57 -7.84 4.59 -24.61
N PHE A 58 -6.85 4.73 -23.74
CA PHE A 58 -5.74 3.79 -23.59
C PHE A 58 -5.67 3.23 -22.16
N PHE A 59 -5.38 1.94 -22.03
CA PHE A 59 -5.11 1.28 -20.75
C PHE A 59 -4.05 0.18 -20.92
N PRO A 60 -3.06 0.03 -20.03
CA PRO A 60 -2.73 0.92 -18.91
C PRO A 60 -2.34 2.33 -19.39
N HIS A 61 -2.22 3.29 -18.46
CA HIS A 61 -1.88 4.66 -18.85
C HIS A 61 -0.53 4.71 -19.59
N PRO A 62 -0.35 5.53 -20.66
CA PRO A 62 0.89 5.55 -21.45
C PRO A 62 2.17 5.75 -20.64
N LYS A 63 2.11 6.58 -19.59
CA LYS A 63 3.24 6.80 -18.68
C LYS A 63 3.69 5.54 -17.94
N THR A 64 2.77 4.62 -17.62
CA THR A 64 3.09 3.35 -16.96
C THR A 64 4.05 2.52 -17.83
N VAL A 65 3.77 2.46 -19.14
CA VAL A 65 4.53 1.62 -20.08
C VAL A 65 5.77 2.32 -20.62
N ILE A 66 5.70 3.62 -20.89
CA ILE A 66 6.83 4.39 -21.45
C ILE A 66 7.88 4.69 -20.38
N GLU A 67 7.47 5.08 -19.17
CA GLU A 67 8.40 5.43 -18.09
C GLU A 67 8.82 4.21 -17.26
N GLY A 68 8.31 3.00 -17.57
CA GLY A 68 8.60 1.77 -16.82
C GLY A 68 8.11 1.79 -15.37
N LYS A 69 7.18 2.70 -15.04
CA LYS A 69 6.60 2.80 -13.70
C LYS A 69 5.61 1.66 -13.50
N THR A 70 5.79 0.88 -12.45
CA THR A 70 4.88 -0.20 -12.05
C THR A 70 3.52 0.31 -11.55
N TYR A 71 3.37 1.61 -11.32
CA TYR A 71 2.20 2.20 -10.67
C TYR A 71 1.86 3.61 -11.22
N PHE A 72 0.55 3.85 -11.46
CA PHE A 72 0.01 5.14 -11.93
C PHE A 72 -1.27 5.47 -11.18
N GLN A 73 -1.31 6.64 -10.53
CA GLN A 73 -2.49 7.11 -9.80
C GLN A 73 -3.51 7.73 -10.75
N TYR A 74 -4.57 6.99 -11.05
CA TYR A 74 -5.69 7.43 -11.87
C TYR A 74 -6.54 8.48 -11.15
N LEU A 75 -7.27 9.29 -11.93
CA LEU A 75 -8.20 10.30 -11.41
C LEU A 75 -9.67 9.84 -11.42
N MET A 76 -9.98 8.74 -12.10
CA MET A 76 -11.36 8.26 -12.22
C MET A 76 -11.38 6.75 -12.41
N PRO A 77 -12.24 6.02 -11.66
CA PRO A 77 -12.48 4.61 -11.91
C PRO A 77 -12.97 4.32 -13.32
N GLN A 78 -12.55 3.20 -13.90
CA GLN A 78 -12.96 2.80 -15.25
C GLN A 78 -14.49 2.68 -15.37
N SER A 79 -15.16 2.09 -14.38
CA SER A 79 -16.63 1.98 -14.36
C SER A 79 -17.34 3.34 -14.36
N GLU A 80 -16.80 4.32 -13.62
CA GLU A 80 -17.34 5.68 -13.57
C GLU A 80 -17.09 6.43 -14.89
N LYS A 81 -15.93 6.21 -15.51
CA LYS A 81 -15.61 6.75 -16.83
C LYS A 81 -16.61 6.23 -17.87
N GLU A 82 -16.87 4.92 -17.90
CA GLU A 82 -17.83 4.32 -18.83
C GLU A 82 -19.24 4.87 -18.65
N LYS A 83 -19.69 5.00 -17.40
CA LYS A 83 -21.00 5.61 -17.08
C LYS A 83 -21.09 7.04 -17.62
N ARG A 84 -20.08 7.86 -17.38
CA ARG A 84 -20.05 9.26 -17.84
C ARG A 84 -19.97 9.40 -19.34
N LEU A 85 -19.18 8.57 -20.02
CA LEU A 85 -19.13 8.55 -21.48
C LEU A 85 -20.51 8.19 -22.07
N CYS A 86 -21.21 7.23 -21.45
CA CYS A 86 -22.57 6.89 -21.84
C CYS A 86 -23.53 8.08 -21.66
N GLU A 87 -23.44 8.81 -20.54
CA GLU A 87 -24.23 10.04 -20.29
C GLU A 87 -23.90 11.18 -21.26
N LEU A 88 -22.66 11.23 -21.77
CA LEU A 88 -22.20 12.20 -22.77
C LEU A 88 -22.60 11.81 -24.21
N GLY A 89 -23.38 10.75 -24.39
CA GLY A 89 -23.92 10.33 -25.68
C GLY A 89 -22.95 9.53 -26.55
N VAL A 90 -21.94 8.89 -25.93
CA VAL A 90 -21.01 8.00 -26.66
C VAL A 90 -21.71 6.71 -27.04
N ASP A 91 -21.65 6.34 -28.32
CA ASP A 91 -22.18 5.07 -28.82
C ASP A 91 -21.20 3.93 -28.58
N ILE A 92 -19.92 4.15 -28.87
CA ILE A 92 -18.86 3.13 -28.76
C ILE A 92 -17.66 3.69 -28.00
N PHE A 93 -17.20 2.97 -26.98
CA PHE A 93 -15.98 3.29 -26.25
C PHE A 93 -14.91 2.23 -26.51
N TYR A 94 -13.89 2.61 -27.27
CA TYR A 94 -12.70 1.78 -27.51
C TYR A 94 -11.67 2.02 -26.41
N LEU A 95 -11.38 1.00 -25.61
CA LEU A 95 -10.27 1.00 -24.68
C LEU A 95 -9.15 0.14 -25.26
N VAL A 96 -8.13 0.80 -25.81
CA VAL A 96 -6.99 0.15 -26.47
C VAL A 96 -5.95 -0.24 -25.44
N GLU A 97 -5.50 -1.49 -25.51
CA GLU A 97 -4.35 -1.98 -24.75
C GLU A 97 -3.09 -1.21 -25.15
N PHE A 98 -2.52 -0.47 -24.20
CA PHE A 98 -1.32 0.32 -24.41
C PHE A 98 -0.09 -0.48 -23.96
N ASP A 99 0.44 -1.32 -24.85
CA ASP A 99 1.66 -2.09 -24.62
C ASP A 99 2.87 -1.48 -25.38
N LYS A 100 4.02 -2.15 -25.33
CA LYS A 100 5.24 -1.70 -26.03
C LYS A 100 5.10 -1.77 -27.56
N ASP A 101 4.32 -2.72 -28.07
CA ASP A 101 4.07 -2.89 -29.50
C ASP A 101 3.25 -1.70 -30.03
N PHE A 102 2.15 -1.39 -29.33
CA PHE A 102 1.27 -0.25 -29.61
C PHE A 102 2.02 1.08 -29.48
N ALA A 103 2.79 1.26 -28.39
CA ALA A 103 3.63 2.44 -28.20
C ALA A 103 4.72 2.59 -29.27
N GLY A 104 5.10 1.50 -29.93
CA GLY A 104 6.08 1.45 -31.01
C GLY A 104 5.54 1.84 -32.39
N LEU A 105 4.21 1.94 -32.57
CA LEU A 105 3.60 2.22 -33.88
C LEU A 105 4.04 3.57 -34.45
N SER A 106 4.37 3.61 -35.74
CA SER A 106 4.58 4.90 -36.42
C SER A 106 3.27 5.71 -36.45
N PRO A 107 3.32 7.05 -36.57
CA PRO A 107 2.11 7.86 -36.73
C PRO A 107 1.20 7.36 -37.87
N GLN A 108 1.78 6.96 -39.00
CA GLN A 108 1.03 6.44 -40.13
C GLN A 108 0.39 5.08 -39.85
N ALA A 109 1.10 4.18 -39.15
CA ALA A 109 0.55 2.88 -38.76
C ALA A 109 -0.61 3.03 -37.78
N PHE A 110 -0.50 3.92 -36.78
CA PHE A 110 -1.60 4.22 -35.86
C PHE A 110 -2.83 4.72 -36.61
N VAL A 111 -2.68 5.70 -37.50
CA VAL A 111 -3.81 6.25 -38.27
C VAL A 111 -4.44 5.18 -39.18
N GLN A 112 -3.63 4.37 -39.85
CA GLN A 112 -4.13 3.34 -40.75
C GLN A 112 -4.85 2.21 -40.00
N GLU A 113 -4.24 1.68 -38.95
CA GLU A 113 -4.73 0.48 -38.25
C GLU A 113 -5.84 0.80 -37.23
N TYR A 114 -5.75 1.93 -36.54
CA TYR A 114 -6.68 2.25 -35.44
C TYR A 114 -7.70 3.32 -35.78
N LEU A 115 -7.49 4.17 -36.80
CA LEU A 115 -8.50 5.17 -37.19
C LEU A 115 -9.22 4.76 -38.47
N ILE A 116 -8.49 4.65 -39.59
CA ILE A 116 -9.09 4.35 -40.90
C ILE A 116 -9.80 3.00 -40.89
N LYS A 117 -9.14 1.93 -40.41
CA LYS A 117 -9.76 0.60 -40.36
C LYS A 117 -10.84 0.45 -39.28
N LEU A 118 -10.91 1.37 -38.32
CA LEU A 118 -12.06 1.48 -37.40
C LEU A 118 -13.14 2.43 -37.93
N GLY A 119 -13.09 2.83 -39.20
CA GLY A 119 -14.13 3.62 -39.85
C GLY A 119 -14.17 5.08 -39.44
N VAL A 120 -13.12 5.62 -38.83
CA VAL A 120 -13.09 7.04 -38.44
C VAL A 120 -13.06 7.90 -39.70
N ILE A 121 -14.03 8.81 -39.83
CA ILE A 121 -14.08 9.81 -40.91
C ILE A 121 -13.77 11.23 -40.42
N HIS A 122 -13.91 11.47 -39.11
CA HIS A 122 -13.54 12.72 -38.47
C HIS A 122 -12.95 12.43 -37.08
N ALA A 123 -11.75 12.93 -36.80
CA ALA A 123 -11.07 12.76 -35.53
C ALA A 123 -11.04 14.08 -34.74
N VAL A 124 -11.40 14.02 -33.46
CA VAL A 124 -11.42 15.18 -32.57
C VAL A 124 -10.49 14.92 -31.38
N ALA A 125 -9.57 15.83 -31.13
CA ALA A 125 -8.70 15.76 -29.95
C ALA A 125 -8.30 17.15 -29.47
N GLY A 126 -7.67 17.20 -28.29
CA GLY A 126 -7.10 18.44 -27.75
C GLY A 126 -5.91 18.93 -28.57
N TYR A 127 -5.64 20.24 -28.51
CA TYR A 127 -4.47 20.87 -29.15
C TYR A 127 -3.12 20.26 -28.77
N ASP A 128 -3.01 19.64 -27.59
CA ASP A 128 -1.82 18.99 -27.06
C ASP A 128 -1.83 17.47 -27.24
N PHE A 129 -2.74 16.93 -28.07
CA PHE A 129 -2.77 15.51 -28.38
C PHE A 129 -1.59 15.12 -29.28
N SER A 130 -0.83 14.13 -28.81
CA SER A 130 0.27 13.51 -29.55
C SER A 130 0.05 12.00 -29.67
N TYR A 131 0.49 11.39 -30.77
CA TYR A 131 0.33 9.95 -31.02
C TYR A 131 1.51 9.36 -31.81
N GLY A 132 1.52 8.03 -31.92
CA GLY A 132 2.61 7.29 -32.54
C GLY A 132 3.88 7.25 -31.69
N SER A 133 4.90 6.58 -32.19
CA SER A 133 6.14 6.31 -31.48
C SER A 133 6.75 7.61 -30.98
N ARG A 134 7.02 7.65 -29.67
CA ARG A 134 7.54 8.82 -28.93
C ARG A 134 6.69 10.09 -29.07
N GLY A 135 5.40 9.97 -29.40
CA GLY A 135 4.50 11.11 -29.60
C GLY A 135 4.87 11.97 -30.82
N SER A 136 5.45 11.36 -31.87
CA SER A 136 5.93 12.07 -33.06
C SER A 136 4.82 12.60 -33.98
N GLY A 137 3.58 12.14 -33.83
CA GLY A 137 2.40 12.65 -34.52
C GLY A 137 1.60 13.64 -33.66
N ASN A 138 0.92 14.58 -34.32
CA ASN A 138 0.00 15.57 -33.74
C ASN A 138 -1.23 15.78 -34.65
N MET A 139 -2.17 16.63 -34.24
CA MET A 139 -3.41 16.87 -35.00
C MET A 139 -3.21 17.40 -36.43
N GLU A 140 -2.18 18.20 -36.70
CA GLU A 140 -1.87 18.67 -38.05
C GLU A 140 -1.40 17.51 -38.94
N THR A 141 -0.50 16.68 -38.40
CA THR A 141 0.01 15.51 -39.13
C THR A 141 -1.04 14.41 -39.29
N LEU A 142 -2.10 14.37 -38.47
CA LEU A 142 -3.14 13.33 -38.54
C LEU A 142 -3.86 13.36 -39.88
N LYS A 143 -4.26 14.55 -40.33
CA LYS A 143 -4.90 14.73 -41.64
C LYS A 143 -3.99 14.24 -42.77
N HIS A 144 -2.70 14.58 -42.72
CA HIS A 144 -1.72 14.13 -43.71
C HIS A 144 -1.50 12.60 -43.68
N ASN A 145 -1.28 12.04 -42.49
CA ASN A 145 -1.07 10.61 -42.27
C ASN A 145 -2.29 9.77 -42.67
N SER A 146 -3.48 10.36 -42.67
CA SER A 146 -4.70 9.72 -43.18
C SER A 146 -4.83 9.74 -44.71
N GLY A 147 -3.93 10.42 -45.42
CA GLY A 147 -4.06 10.67 -46.85
C GLY A 147 -5.28 11.53 -47.21
N GLY A 148 -5.71 12.40 -46.28
CA GLY A 148 -6.91 13.22 -46.43
C GLY A 148 -8.24 12.49 -46.21
N ARG A 149 -8.23 11.23 -45.77
CA ARG A 149 -9.45 10.44 -45.51
C ARG A 149 -10.15 10.80 -44.21
N ILE A 150 -9.42 11.41 -43.27
CA ILE A 150 -9.92 11.82 -41.96
C ILE A 150 -9.87 13.35 -41.87
N GLU A 151 -11.03 13.96 -41.64
CA GLU A 151 -11.12 15.34 -41.21
C GLU A 151 -10.73 15.47 -39.73
N VAL A 152 -10.25 16.64 -39.32
CA VAL A 152 -9.75 16.84 -37.96
C VAL A 152 -10.31 18.11 -37.32
N THR A 153 -10.77 17.99 -36.08
CA THR A 153 -11.09 19.13 -35.21
C THR A 153 -10.14 19.16 -34.03
N THR A 154 -9.40 20.25 -33.90
CA THR A 154 -8.51 20.49 -32.78
C THR A 154 -9.20 21.38 -31.77
N VAL A 155 -9.35 20.88 -30.54
CA VAL A 155 -10.04 21.60 -29.47
C VAL A 155 -9.03 22.40 -28.65
N GLU A 156 -9.21 23.71 -28.67
CA GLU A 156 -8.43 24.66 -27.88
C GLU A 156 -8.53 24.41 -26.38
N LYS A 157 -7.44 24.72 -25.67
CA LYS A 157 -7.35 24.57 -24.20
C LYS A 157 -8.53 25.21 -23.49
N VAL A 158 -9.02 24.53 -22.46
CA VAL A 158 -9.97 25.11 -21.52
C VAL A 158 -9.19 25.66 -20.33
N GLU A 159 -9.49 26.90 -19.96
CA GLU A 159 -8.83 27.57 -18.85
C GLU A 159 -9.79 27.88 -17.71
N TYR A 160 -9.25 27.86 -16.51
CA TYR A 160 -9.94 28.32 -15.30
C TYR A 160 -8.94 29.09 -14.44
N LYS A 161 -9.30 30.33 -14.08
CA LYS A 161 -8.42 31.30 -13.40
C LYS A 161 -7.09 31.52 -14.15
N GLY A 162 -7.16 31.71 -15.48
CA GLY A 162 -5.98 31.99 -16.34
C GLY A 162 -4.98 30.84 -16.48
N LYS A 163 -5.32 29.63 -16.01
CA LYS A 163 -4.49 28.43 -16.11
C LYS A 163 -5.26 27.33 -16.84
N LYS A 164 -4.56 26.51 -17.63
CA LYS A 164 -5.13 25.33 -18.31
C LYS A 164 -5.75 24.35 -17.29
N ILE A 165 -6.88 23.75 -17.66
CA ILE A 165 -7.44 22.57 -16.98
C ILE A 165 -6.75 21.32 -17.57
N SER A 166 -6.10 20.53 -16.73
CA SER A 166 -5.42 19.29 -17.12
C SER A 166 -5.42 18.27 -15.98
N SER A 167 -5.25 16.99 -16.31
CA SER A 167 -5.07 15.93 -15.31
C SER A 167 -3.87 16.19 -14.37
N THR A 168 -2.79 16.80 -14.87
CA THR A 168 -1.64 17.21 -14.04
C THR A 168 -2.04 18.24 -12.99
N ARG A 169 -2.81 19.27 -13.39
CA ARG A 169 -3.28 20.30 -12.46
C ARG A 169 -4.26 19.73 -11.44
N ILE A 170 -5.14 18.82 -11.84
CA ILE A 170 -6.08 18.16 -10.92
C ILE A 170 -5.32 17.36 -9.86
N ARG A 171 -4.33 16.55 -10.27
CA ARG A 171 -3.45 15.85 -9.32
C ARG A 171 -2.74 16.82 -8.38
N GLN A 172 -2.21 17.92 -8.90
CA GLN A 172 -1.59 18.94 -8.06
C GLN A 172 -2.56 19.52 -7.03
N GLN A 173 -3.81 19.83 -7.41
CA GLN A 173 -4.81 20.32 -6.45
C GLN A 173 -5.18 19.27 -5.40
N LEU A 174 -5.24 17.99 -5.76
CA LEU A 174 -5.40 16.90 -4.80
C LEU A 174 -4.22 16.84 -3.82
N LEU A 175 -2.98 16.87 -4.31
CA LEU A 175 -1.76 16.86 -3.51
C LEU A 175 -1.57 18.13 -2.65
N GLU A 176 -2.30 19.20 -2.94
CA GLU A 176 -2.37 20.41 -2.13
C GLU A 176 -3.59 20.44 -1.17
N GLY A 177 -4.44 19.40 -1.21
CA GLY A 177 -5.67 19.30 -0.39
C GLY A 177 -6.84 20.16 -0.88
N ASN A 178 -6.70 20.84 -2.01
CA ASN A 178 -7.66 21.80 -2.55
C ASN A 178 -8.85 21.12 -3.28
N VAL A 179 -9.54 20.20 -2.59
CA VAL A 179 -10.61 19.37 -3.18
C VAL A 179 -11.83 20.17 -3.64
N GLU A 180 -12.14 21.29 -2.99
CA GLU A 180 -13.25 22.18 -3.36
C GLU A 180 -13.09 22.82 -4.75
N GLU A 181 -11.85 23.08 -5.18
CA GLU A 181 -11.57 23.65 -6.50
C GLU A 181 -11.73 22.62 -7.63
N LEU A 182 -11.70 21.32 -7.31
CA LEU A 182 -11.80 20.24 -8.30
C LEU A 182 -13.13 20.28 -9.05
N ARG A 183 -14.22 20.70 -8.41
CA ARG A 183 -15.52 20.85 -9.09
C ARG A 183 -15.46 21.83 -10.26
N ASN A 184 -14.63 22.86 -10.16
CA ASN A 184 -14.43 23.84 -11.22
C ASN A 184 -13.57 23.30 -12.36
N LEU A 185 -12.64 22.39 -12.06
CA LEU A 185 -11.75 21.77 -13.04
C LEU A 185 -12.42 20.58 -13.76
N ILE A 186 -13.09 19.72 -12.99
CA ILE A 186 -13.66 18.46 -13.48
C ILE A 186 -15.10 18.68 -13.99
N GLY A 187 -15.87 19.54 -13.31
CA GLY A 187 -17.28 19.81 -13.61
C GLY A 187 -18.26 19.16 -12.63
N HIS A 188 -17.78 18.26 -11.78
CA HIS A 188 -18.52 17.55 -10.75
C HIS A 188 -17.64 17.33 -9.51
N SER A 189 -18.22 16.84 -8.42
CA SER A 189 -17.45 16.48 -7.23
C SER A 189 -16.46 15.35 -7.56
N TYR A 190 -15.28 15.38 -6.93
CA TYR A 190 -14.31 14.30 -7.06
C TYR A 190 -14.81 13.08 -6.28
N GLU A 191 -14.84 11.91 -6.92
CA GLU A 191 -15.41 10.69 -6.36
C GLU A 191 -14.44 9.52 -6.48
N LEU A 192 -14.29 8.74 -5.41
CA LEU A 192 -13.47 7.53 -5.37
C LEU A 192 -14.26 6.34 -4.83
N THR A 193 -13.93 5.14 -5.29
CA THR A 193 -14.45 3.90 -4.71
C THR A 193 -13.58 3.48 -3.53
N CYS A 194 -14.20 3.04 -2.44
CA CYS A 194 -13.51 2.46 -1.30
C CYS A 194 -14.28 1.25 -0.76
N VAL A 195 -13.61 0.46 0.07
CA VAL A 195 -14.26 -0.53 0.94
C VAL A 195 -14.20 0.02 2.35
N TYR A 196 -15.33 0.03 3.04
CA TYR A 196 -15.39 0.30 4.46
C TYR A 196 -15.43 -1.02 5.22
N SER A 197 -14.48 -1.21 6.12
CA SER A 197 -14.36 -2.36 7.02
C SER A 197 -13.67 -1.88 8.29
N GLU A 198 -14.10 -2.35 9.46
CA GLU A 198 -13.41 -2.09 10.75
C GLU A 198 -13.09 -0.60 11.01
N CYS A 199 -14.02 0.31 10.68
CA CYS A 199 -13.86 1.76 10.84
C CYS A 199 -12.86 2.45 9.89
N VAL A 200 -12.27 1.71 8.95
CA VAL A 200 -11.35 2.24 7.94
C VAL A 200 -12.04 2.29 6.58
N LEU A 201 -11.90 3.42 5.88
CA LEU A 201 -12.21 3.51 4.46
C LEU A 201 -10.91 3.22 3.71
N THR A 202 -10.87 2.10 3.01
CA THR A 202 -9.74 1.69 2.17
C THR A 202 -10.08 2.05 0.72
N PRO A 203 -9.56 3.18 0.20
CA PRO A 203 -9.77 3.55 -1.20
C PRO A 203 -9.01 2.57 -2.09
N ASP A 204 -9.51 2.33 -3.29
CA ASP A 204 -8.76 1.52 -4.26
C ASP A 204 -7.40 2.19 -4.54
N SER A 205 -6.35 1.42 -4.28
CA SER A 205 -4.95 1.86 -4.33
C SER A 205 -4.56 2.50 -5.66
N ASN A 206 -5.32 2.30 -6.75
CA ASN A 206 -4.99 2.88 -8.05
C ASN A 206 -5.38 4.36 -8.22
N PHE A 207 -5.97 5.01 -7.22
CA PHE A 207 -6.48 6.39 -7.36
C PHE A 207 -5.72 7.44 -6.54
N THR A 208 -5.69 8.67 -7.06
CA THR A 208 -5.05 9.80 -6.36
C THR A 208 -5.91 10.23 -5.17
N LEU A 209 -5.41 10.07 -3.95
CA LEU A 209 -6.03 10.65 -2.74
C LEU A 209 -5.65 12.13 -2.60
N PRO A 210 -6.51 12.95 -1.97
CA PRO A 210 -6.09 14.27 -1.57
C PRO A 210 -5.00 14.19 -0.50
N ALA A 211 -4.25 15.29 -0.32
CA ALA A 211 -3.19 15.40 0.67
C ALA A 211 -3.69 15.03 2.07
N PRO A 212 -2.79 14.59 2.98
CA PRO A 212 -3.17 14.39 4.36
C PRO A 212 -3.88 15.61 4.97
N GLY A 213 -4.95 15.38 5.73
CA GLY A 213 -5.75 16.45 6.31
C GLY A 213 -7.17 16.02 6.68
N HIS A 214 -7.95 16.99 7.16
CA HIS A 214 -9.34 16.79 7.58
C HIS A 214 -10.31 17.24 6.49
N TYR A 215 -11.24 16.37 6.09
CA TYR A 215 -12.13 16.61 4.97
C TYR A 215 -13.58 16.34 5.32
N GLU A 216 -14.46 17.16 4.78
CA GLU A 216 -15.88 16.86 4.71
C GLU A 216 -16.15 16.03 3.46
N VAL A 217 -16.76 14.86 3.63
CA VAL A 217 -17.06 13.92 2.55
C VAL A 217 -18.52 13.47 2.60
N THR A 218 -19.00 12.95 1.47
CA THR A 218 -20.27 12.21 1.43
C THR A 218 -19.96 10.77 1.06
N LEU A 219 -20.22 9.85 1.98
CA LEU A 219 -20.18 8.41 1.72
C LEU A 219 -21.52 7.99 1.13
N LYS A 220 -21.52 7.22 0.05
CA LYS A 220 -22.75 6.73 -0.57
C LYS A 220 -22.61 5.31 -1.09
N ASN A 221 -23.72 4.57 -1.03
CA ASN A 221 -23.91 3.35 -1.80
C ASN A 221 -25.10 3.55 -2.77
N ASN A 222 -25.61 2.48 -3.37
CA ASN A 222 -26.71 2.58 -4.35
C ASN A 222 -28.05 3.09 -3.77
N ARG A 223 -28.23 3.09 -2.45
CA ARG A 223 -29.51 3.39 -1.77
C ARG A 223 -29.43 4.54 -0.78
N ASN A 224 -28.29 4.70 -0.12
CA ASN A 224 -28.11 5.59 1.03
C ASN A 224 -26.92 6.53 0.82
N SER A 225 -26.95 7.67 1.50
CA SER A 225 -25.83 8.60 1.58
C SER A 225 -25.68 9.15 3.00
N LEU A 226 -24.44 9.41 3.41
CA LEU A 226 -24.07 9.97 4.70
C LEU A 226 -23.03 11.07 4.46
N ARG A 227 -23.37 12.30 4.83
CA ARG A 227 -22.38 13.38 4.94
C ARG A 227 -21.67 13.25 6.28
N THR A 228 -20.36 13.15 6.24
CA THR A 228 -19.50 12.91 7.40
C THR A 228 -18.14 13.56 7.20
N GLU A 229 -17.30 13.47 8.21
CA GLU A 229 -15.95 13.97 8.22
C GLU A 229 -14.97 12.79 8.25
N VAL A 230 -13.84 12.95 7.56
CA VAL A 230 -12.77 11.96 7.49
C VAL A 230 -11.39 12.61 7.62
N VAL A 231 -10.46 11.90 8.26
CA VAL A 231 -9.04 12.21 8.21
C VAL A 231 -8.42 11.41 7.08
N VAL A 232 -7.68 12.08 6.22
CA VAL A 232 -6.77 11.44 5.27
C VAL A 232 -5.39 11.49 5.88
N ASN A 233 -4.77 10.33 6.03
CA ASN A 233 -3.36 10.18 6.36
C ASN A 233 -2.61 9.75 5.10
N GLU A 234 -1.28 9.60 5.19
CA GLU A 234 -0.46 9.21 4.03
C GLU A 234 -0.92 7.91 3.35
N LYS A 235 -1.64 7.03 4.08
CA LYS A 235 -1.98 5.67 3.63
C LYS A 235 -3.43 5.22 3.92
N SER A 236 -4.27 6.04 4.55
CA SER A 236 -5.63 5.63 4.92
C SER A 236 -6.61 6.81 5.01
N VAL A 237 -7.90 6.50 4.88
CA VAL A 237 -9.00 7.44 5.13
C VAL A 237 -9.81 6.92 6.31
N MET A 238 -9.88 7.68 7.40
CA MET A 238 -10.55 7.28 8.64
C MET A 238 -11.73 8.19 8.94
N LEU A 239 -12.83 7.64 9.42
CA LEU A 239 -13.97 8.43 9.88
C LEU A 239 -13.64 9.12 11.20
N THR A 240 -13.94 10.41 11.34
CA THR A 240 -13.71 11.16 12.61
C THR A 240 -14.85 11.05 13.62
N SER A 241 -15.98 10.44 13.22
CA SER A 241 -17.23 10.52 13.97
C SER A 241 -17.39 9.43 15.03
N ASN A 242 -17.55 9.84 16.29
CA ASN A 242 -18.03 9.00 17.41
C ASN A 242 -19.55 8.68 17.37
N LYS A 243 -20.24 9.00 16.27
CA LYS A 243 -21.67 8.66 16.11
C LYS A 243 -21.83 7.21 15.67
N GLN A 244 -22.98 6.63 16.02
CA GLN A 244 -23.36 5.27 15.62
C GLN A 244 -23.26 5.13 14.10
N ILE A 245 -22.27 4.35 13.66
CA ILE A 245 -21.97 4.16 12.24
C ILE A 245 -23.09 3.30 11.63
N PRO A 246 -23.79 3.77 10.58
CA PRO A 246 -24.84 2.98 9.97
C PRO A 246 -24.30 1.68 9.40
N SER A 247 -24.96 0.54 9.69
CA SER A 247 -24.55 -0.78 9.20
C SER A 247 -24.48 -0.91 7.68
N TRP A 248 -25.17 -0.04 6.94
CA TRP A 248 -25.12 -0.03 5.47
C TRP A 248 -23.80 0.50 4.90
N LEU A 249 -22.94 1.12 5.72
CA LEU A 249 -21.61 1.54 5.29
C LEU A 249 -20.72 0.32 5.00
N GLU A 250 -20.97 -0.83 5.61
CA GLU A 250 -20.12 -2.02 5.44
C GLU A 250 -19.98 -2.42 3.96
N GLY A 251 -18.74 -2.63 3.52
CA GLY A 251 -18.41 -3.04 2.16
C GLY A 251 -18.17 -1.87 1.20
N LYS A 252 -18.55 -2.05 -0.07
CA LYS A 252 -18.16 -1.14 -1.16
C LYS A 252 -18.97 0.16 -1.14
N LEU A 253 -18.27 1.29 -1.05
CA LEU A 253 -18.82 2.64 -1.03
C LEU A 253 -18.18 3.53 -2.10
N THR A 254 -18.79 4.69 -2.30
CA THR A 254 -18.19 5.83 -2.99
C THR A 254 -17.98 6.97 -2.01
N ILE A 255 -16.75 7.50 -1.94
CA ILE A 255 -16.40 8.72 -1.21
C ILE A 255 -16.51 9.89 -2.19
N VAL A 256 -17.37 10.86 -1.87
CA VAL A 256 -17.45 12.14 -2.58
C VAL A 256 -16.73 13.20 -1.75
N TRP A 257 -15.68 13.80 -2.29
CA TRP A 257 -14.89 14.82 -1.61
C TRP A 257 -15.55 16.19 -1.77
N ASN A 258 -15.97 16.80 -0.65
CA ASN A 258 -16.73 18.05 -0.69
C ASN A 258 -15.82 19.28 -0.49
N ARG A 259 -15.07 19.31 0.62
CA ARG A 259 -14.14 20.40 0.96
C ARG A 259 -13.13 19.96 2.01
N GLN A 260 -12.01 20.67 2.08
CA GLN A 260 -11.10 20.51 3.21
C GLN A 260 -11.59 21.37 4.38
N ILE A 261 -11.62 20.80 5.57
CA ILE A 261 -11.98 21.53 6.79
C ILE A 261 -10.71 22.26 7.27
N LYS A 262 -10.85 23.50 7.75
CA LYS A 262 -9.76 24.35 8.26
C LYS A 262 -10.02 24.70 9.73
N ASP A 263 -8.97 24.86 10.53
CA ASP A 263 -9.09 25.19 11.95
C ASP A 263 -9.66 26.62 12.14
N GLN A 264 -10.07 26.97 13.38
CA GLN A 264 -10.65 28.29 13.69
C GLN A 264 -9.71 29.48 13.42
N ARG A 265 -8.42 29.24 13.14
CA ARG A 265 -7.41 30.25 12.80
C ARG A 265 -7.11 30.30 11.30
N GLY A 266 -7.89 29.60 10.47
CA GLY A 266 -7.72 29.56 9.02
C GLY A 266 -6.50 28.77 8.56
N ARG A 267 -5.86 28.00 9.46
CA ARG A 267 -4.77 27.09 9.10
C ARG A 267 -5.38 25.77 8.64
N TYR A 268 -4.75 25.14 7.65
CA TYR A 268 -5.00 23.73 7.37
C TYR A 268 -4.90 22.96 8.67
N PHE A 269 -5.82 22.01 8.92
CA PHE A 269 -5.71 21.11 10.07
C PHE A 269 -4.37 20.36 9.95
N MET A 270 -3.32 20.90 10.53
CA MET A 270 -2.17 20.15 10.98
C MET A 270 -2.66 19.40 12.22
N ASN A 271 -2.96 18.11 12.07
CA ASN A 271 -3.17 17.13 13.16
C ASN A 271 -4.05 17.58 14.33
N ILE A 272 -5.39 17.54 14.21
CA ILE A 272 -6.28 17.71 15.38
C ILE A 272 -7.60 16.96 15.14
N GLN A 273 -7.65 15.63 15.28
CA GLN A 273 -8.28 14.98 16.44
C GLN A 273 -7.83 13.52 16.69
N GLU A 274 -6.90 12.99 15.90
CA GLU A 274 -6.32 11.64 16.06
C GLU A 274 -5.12 11.59 17.03
N THR A 275 -4.78 12.71 17.66
CA THR A 275 -3.52 12.89 18.38
C THR A 275 -3.61 12.85 19.91
N ASN A 276 -4.76 12.54 20.53
CA ASN A 276 -4.78 12.38 21.99
C ASN A 276 -4.47 10.94 22.41
N GLN A 277 -5.28 9.96 22.06
CA GLN A 277 -5.10 8.58 22.54
C GLN A 277 -3.83 7.87 22.04
N VAL A 278 -3.55 7.90 20.73
CA VAL A 278 -2.32 7.29 20.17
C VAL A 278 -1.07 7.95 20.74
N HIS A 279 -1.06 9.28 20.82
CA HIS A 279 0.08 10.01 21.37
C HIS A 279 0.22 9.78 22.88
N GLU A 280 -0.88 9.79 23.65
CA GLU A 280 -0.87 9.50 25.09
C GLU A 280 -0.42 8.07 25.37
N ALA A 281 -0.91 7.07 24.62
CA ALA A 281 -0.46 5.68 24.71
C ALA A 281 1.04 5.54 24.37
N TYR A 282 1.51 6.22 23.32
CA TYR A 282 2.94 6.34 23.03
C TYR A 282 3.71 6.97 24.20
N GLN A 283 3.23 8.07 24.77
CA GLN A 283 3.88 8.74 25.90
C GLN A 283 3.92 7.82 27.13
N HIS A 284 2.90 7.00 27.34
CA HIS A 284 2.88 5.99 28.41
C HIS A 284 3.98 4.95 28.21
N LEU A 285 4.14 4.39 27.02
CA LEU A 285 5.22 3.44 26.71
C LEU A 285 6.61 4.09 26.80
N LEU A 286 6.76 5.31 26.29
CA LEU A 286 8.00 6.08 26.38
C LEU A 286 8.40 6.35 27.84
N GLN A 287 7.45 6.75 28.68
CA GLN A 287 7.68 6.95 30.10
C GLN A 287 7.95 5.63 30.82
N ALA A 288 7.30 4.53 30.42
CA ALA A 288 7.56 3.20 30.96
C ALA A 288 9.02 2.79 30.72
N GLU A 289 9.51 2.90 29.48
CA GLU A 289 10.90 2.65 29.10
C GLU A 289 11.88 3.53 29.89
N LYS A 290 11.63 4.84 29.94
CA LYS A 290 12.50 5.83 30.60
C LYS A 290 12.59 5.61 32.11
N ASN A 291 11.47 5.29 32.76
CA ASN A 291 11.39 5.18 34.21
C ASN A 291 11.55 3.74 34.71
N LYS A 292 11.69 2.76 33.80
CA LYS A 292 11.73 1.32 34.11
C LYS A 292 10.55 0.87 34.99
N LYS A 293 9.35 1.30 34.60
CA LYS A 293 8.09 0.93 35.26
C LYS A 293 7.07 0.55 34.21
N SER A 294 6.58 -0.68 34.25
CA SER A 294 5.56 -1.14 33.31
C SER A 294 4.28 -0.31 33.43
N VAL A 295 3.51 -0.28 32.34
CA VAL A 295 2.20 0.39 32.28
C VAL A 295 1.09 -0.66 32.32
N ALA A 296 -0.12 -0.27 32.74
CA ALA A 296 -1.30 -1.12 32.55
C ALA A 296 -1.55 -1.37 31.05
N PRO A 297 -2.25 -2.46 30.67
CA PRO A 297 -2.56 -2.74 29.27
C PRO A 297 -3.17 -1.51 28.58
N LEU A 298 -2.65 -1.16 27.41
CA LEU A 298 -3.17 -0.03 26.62
C LEU A 298 -4.61 -0.30 26.21
N THR A 299 -4.99 -1.55 25.97
CA THR A 299 -6.37 -1.95 25.69
C THR A 299 -7.32 -1.76 26.87
N ASP A 300 -6.82 -1.71 28.10
CA ASP A 300 -7.61 -1.37 29.30
C ASP A 300 -7.65 0.15 29.52
N LEU A 301 -6.50 0.82 29.37
CA LEU A 301 -6.38 2.29 29.53
C LEU A 301 -7.15 3.05 28.47
N TYR A 302 -7.21 2.49 27.25
CA TYR A 302 -7.83 3.10 26.10
C TYR A 302 -8.77 2.10 25.40
N PRO A 303 -9.98 1.89 25.97
CA PRO A 303 -10.95 0.98 25.39
C PRO A 303 -11.28 1.36 23.94
N GLY A 304 -11.09 0.42 23.02
CA GLY A 304 -11.29 0.63 21.58
C GLY A 304 -10.04 1.02 20.79
N ILE A 305 -8.84 0.98 21.42
CA ILE A 305 -7.58 1.01 20.67
C ILE A 305 -7.58 -0.11 19.61
N THR A 306 -7.29 0.26 18.37
CA THR A 306 -7.28 -0.69 17.25
C THR A 306 -5.88 -1.22 16.96
N ILE A 307 -5.78 -2.30 16.18
CA ILE A 307 -4.49 -2.80 15.69
C ILE A 307 -3.74 -1.77 14.83
N HIS A 308 -4.47 -0.91 14.11
CA HIS A 308 -3.87 0.18 13.34
C HIS A 308 -3.31 1.28 14.24
N ASP A 309 -4.00 1.62 15.34
CA ASP A 309 -3.47 2.54 16.36
C ASP A 309 -2.21 1.98 17.00
N ALA A 310 -2.19 0.67 17.28
CA ALA A 310 -1.02 -0.01 17.81
C ALA A 310 0.19 0.10 16.88
N TYR A 311 0.04 -0.15 15.57
CA TYR A 311 1.13 0.05 14.61
C TYR A 311 1.58 1.52 14.52
N ARG A 312 0.67 2.49 14.67
CA ARG A 312 1.04 3.91 14.73
C ARG A 312 1.87 4.25 15.96
N ILE A 313 1.51 3.70 17.13
CA ILE A 313 2.27 3.86 18.38
C ILE A 313 3.67 3.26 18.22
N GLN A 314 3.75 2.05 17.66
CA GLN A 314 5.02 1.38 17.36
C GLN A 314 5.90 2.25 16.47
N MET A 315 5.38 2.69 15.32
CA MET A 315 6.14 3.51 14.36
C MET A 315 6.59 4.83 14.97
N GLN A 316 5.75 5.49 15.78
CA GLN A 316 6.15 6.71 16.48
C GLN A 316 7.31 6.48 17.45
N SER A 317 7.34 5.33 18.14
CA SER A 317 8.47 4.92 18.99
C SER A 317 9.74 4.69 18.21
N ILE A 318 9.65 3.94 17.10
CA ILE A 318 10.81 3.64 16.24
C ILE A 318 11.36 4.91 15.59
N ASP A 319 10.49 5.77 15.04
CA ASP A 319 10.90 7.04 14.42
C ASP A 319 11.63 7.95 15.42
N GLN A 320 11.19 7.97 16.68
CA GLN A 320 11.87 8.74 17.71
C GLN A 320 13.25 8.15 18.02
N LYS A 321 13.37 6.82 18.19
CA LYS A 321 14.66 6.15 18.43
C LYS A 321 15.65 6.35 17.28
N VAL A 322 15.16 6.35 16.03
CA VAL A 322 15.97 6.64 14.85
C VAL A 322 16.43 8.10 14.82
N LYS A 323 15.55 9.06 15.16
CA LYS A 323 15.93 10.48 15.30
C LYS A 323 16.97 10.70 16.40
N ASP A 324 16.94 9.87 17.44
CA ASP A 324 17.90 9.88 18.53
C ASP A 324 19.23 9.16 18.17
N GLY A 325 19.35 8.66 16.94
CA GLY A 325 20.60 8.15 16.36
C GLY A 325 20.72 6.62 16.26
N GLN A 326 19.68 5.87 16.63
CA GLN A 326 19.66 4.41 16.46
C GLN A 326 19.36 4.02 15.01
N ASN A 327 19.78 2.81 14.62
CA ASN A 327 19.51 2.28 13.29
C ASN A 327 18.59 1.07 13.36
N VAL A 328 17.62 0.99 12.44
CA VAL A 328 16.87 -0.25 12.22
C VAL A 328 17.80 -1.23 11.51
N VAL A 329 18.09 -2.36 12.16
CA VAL A 329 18.99 -3.42 11.66
C VAL A 329 18.23 -4.67 11.25
N GLY A 330 16.94 -4.71 11.49
CA GLY A 330 16.15 -5.91 11.28
C GLY A 330 14.71 -5.80 11.73
N LYS A 331 14.01 -6.93 11.65
CA LYS A 331 12.63 -7.09 12.10
C LYS A 331 12.46 -8.48 12.70
N LYS A 332 11.47 -8.62 13.56
CA LYS A 332 11.11 -9.92 14.14
C LYS A 332 9.63 -10.19 13.92
N ILE A 333 9.24 -11.46 13.97
CA ILE A 333 7.87 -11.90 13.70
C ILE A 333 7.40 -12.71 14.89
N GLY A 334 6.40 -12.22 15.61
CA GLY A 334 5.80 -12.94 16.74
C GLY A 334 4.48 -13.59 16.35
N LEU A 335 3.92 -14.35 17.29
CA LEU A 335 2.65 -15.06 17.11
C LEU A 335 2.65 -16.02 15.91
N THR A 336 3.77 -16.68 15.63
CA THR A 336 3.97 -17.63 14.53
C THR A 336 3.47 -19.05 14.83
N SER A 337 2.73 -19.22 15.92
CA SER A 337 2.05 -20.47 16.30
C SER A 337 0.54 -20.34 16.16
N PHE A 338 -0.08 -21.22 15.37
CA PHE A 338 -1.55 -21.28 15.25
C PHE A 338 -2.24 -21.47 16.61
N ALA A 339 -1.62 -22.21 17.54
CA ALA A 339 -2.18 -22.42 18.87
C ALA A 339 -2.18 -21.11 19.68
N MET A 340 -1.11 -20.31 19.58
CA MET A 340 -1.02 -19.02 20.25
C MET A 340 -1.96 -17.99 19.61
N GLN A 341 -2.05 -17.97 18.28
CA GLN A 341 -3.01 -17.13 17.55
C GLN A 341 -4.44 -17.39 18.02
N LYS A 342 -4.85 -18.67 18.06
CA LYS A 342 -6.17 -19.07 18.56
C LYS A 342 -6.39 -18.71 20.04
N LEU A 343 -5.37 -18.86 20.89
CA LEU A 343 -5.45 -18.51 22.31
C LEU A 343 -5.70 -17.01 22.51
N LEU A 344 -5.05 -16.17 21.72
CA LEU A 344 -5.20 -14.71 21.75
C LEU A 344 -6.39 -14.20 20.92
N GLY A 345 -7.09 -15.09 20.21
CA GLY A 345 -8.22 -14.72 19.36
C GLY A 345 -7.83 -13.94 18.11
N VAL A 346 -6.60 -14.13 17.62
CA VAL A 346 -6.08 -13.50 16.41
C VAL A 346 -5.92 -14.54 15.29
N ASP A 347 -5.89 -14.08 14.05
CA ASP A 347 -5.77 -14.93 12.84
C ASP A 347 -4.51 -14.63 12.03
N GLN A 348 -3.63 -13.78 12.55
CA GLN A 348 -2.37 -13.39 11.89
C GLN A 348 -1.21 -13.21 12.90
N PRO A 349 0.05 -13.33 12.43
CA PRO A 349 1.25 -12.94 13.19
C PRO A 349 1.31 -11.44 13.52
N ASP A 350 2.25 -11.05 14.38
CA ASP A 350 2.66 -9.65 14.59
C ASP A 350 4.11 -9.42 14.14
N TYR A 351 4.56 -8.16 14.13
CA TYR A 351 5.96 -7.84 13.87
C TYR A 351 6.47 -6.67 14.71
N GLY A 352 7.78 -6.64 14.90
CA GLY A 352 8.51 -5.54 15.54
C GLY A 352 9.80 -5.19 14.82
N HIS A 353 10.34 -4.01 15.10
CA HIS A 353 11.60 -3.52 14.58
C HIS A 353 12.75 -3.84 15.53
N LEU A 354 13.85 -4.36 14.97
CA LEU A 354 15.11 -4.55 15.68
C LEU A 354 16.01 -3.35 15.44
N LEU A 355 16.56 -2.81 16.52
CA LEU A 355 17.48 -1.68 16.51
C LEU A 355 18.90 -2.17 16.81
N ASP A 356 19.91 -1.47 16.30
CA ASP A 356 21.32 -1.76 16.55
C ASP A 356 21.65 -1.85 18.05
N SER A 357 21.01 -1.01 18.87
CA SER A 357 21.17 -1.03 20.33
C SER A 357 20.56 -2.26 21.02
N MET A 358 19.78 -3.09 20.31
CA MET A 358 19.15 -4.29 20.86
C MET A 358 20.02 -5.55 20.70
N GLU A 359 21.07 -5.49 19.87
CA GLU A 359 21.95 -6.63 19.64
C GLU A 359 22.87 -6.84 20.83
N VAL A 360 22.89 -8.07 21.36
CA VAL A 360 23.79 -8.53 22.40
C VAL A 360 24.78 -9.52 21.78
N PRO A 361 26.08 -9.40 22.08
CA PRO A 361 27.07 -10.37 21.62
C PRO A 361 26.73 -11.79 22.07
N ASN A 362 27.03 -12.79 21.24
CA ASN A 362 26.96 -14.19 21.66
C ASN A 362 27.88 -14.44 22.87
N GLY A 363 27.33 -15.03 23.93
CA GLY A 363 27.98 -15.19 25.24
C GLY A 363 27.96 -13.91 26.09
N GLY A 364 27.24 -12.87 25.67
CA GLY A 364 27.14 -11.60 26.38
C GLY A 364 26.35 -11.69 27.69
N THR A 365 26.54 -10.70 28.54
CA THR A 365 25.80 -10.55 29.80
C THR A 365 24.87 -9.35 29.71
N ILE A 366 23.59 -9.60 29.97
CA ILE A 366 22.49 -8.66 29.90
C ILE A 366 22.18 -8.17 31.32
N PRO A 367 22.27 -6.87 31.62
CA PRO A 367 21.91 -6.36 32.93
C PRO A 367 20.40 -6.50 33.17
N MET A 368 20.00 -7.31 34.17
CA MET A 368 18.57 -7.57 34.43
C MET A 368 17.79 -6.29 34.75
N ASP A 369 18.44 -5.32 35.41
CA ASP A 369 17.85 -4.03 35.78
C ASP A 369 17.55 -3.12 34.55
N ALA A 370 18.04 -3.49 33.36
CA ALA A 370 17.71 -2.81 32.10
C ALA A 370 16.41 -3.35 31.46
N LEU A 371 15.88 -4.46 31.94
CA LEU A 371 14.70 -5.14 31.40
C LEU A 371 13.49 -5.01 32.34
N PHE A 372 12.32 -5.44 31.89
CA PHE A 372 11.07 -5.40 32.66
C PHE A 372 10.71 -6.79 33.20
N ASN A 373 10.32 -7.69 32.31
CA ASN A 373 9.93 -9.06 32.62
C ASN A 373 10.30 -9.99 31.46
N PRO A 374 11.61 -10.22 31.23
CA PRO A 374 12.09 -10.84 30.03
C PRO A 374 11.78 -12.34 29.95
N LYS A 375 11.49 -12.81 28.74
CA LYS A 375 11.44 -14.22 28.38
C LYS A 375 12.33 -14.48 27.18
N VAL A 376 12.84 -15.70 27.08
CA VAL A 376 13.85 -16.10 26.09
C VAL A 376 13.24 -17.11 25.13
N GLU A 377 13.44 -16.86 23.84
CA GLU A 377 13.00 -17.69 22.72
C GLU A 377 14.19 -18.02 21.82
N GLY A 378 14.18 -19.22 21.23
CA GLY A 378 15.16 -19.64 20.24
C GLY A 378 14.56 -19.56 18.84
N GLU A 379 15.22 -18.84 17.94
CA GLU A 379 14.74 -18.58 16.58
C GLU A 379 15.80 -18.84 15.51
N LEU A 380 15.36 -19.04 14.27
CA LEU A 380 16.22 -18.93 13.09
C LEU A 380 16.19 -17.51 12.55
N ALA A 381 17.36 -16.91 12.38
CA ALA A 381 17.50 -15.57 11.83
C ALA A 381 17.98 -15.62 10.37
N PHE A 382 17.27 -14.90 9.50
CA PHE A 382 17.58 -14.76 8.07
C PHE A 382 18.31 -13.44 7.85
N VAL A 383 19.54 -13.49 7.35
CA VAL A 383 20.29 -12.29 6.96
C VAL A 383 20.16 -12.09 5.46
N LEU A 384 19.61 -10.96 5.04
CA LEU A 384 19.28 -10.72 3.63
C LEU A 384 20.48 -10.18 2.83
N LYS A 385 20.67 -10.66 1.60
CA LYS A 385 21.60 -10.07 0.59
C LYS A 385 20.88 -9.23 -0.47
N LYS A 386 19.55 -9.33 -0.55
CA LYS A 386 18.72 -8.60 -1.51
C LYS A 386 17.50 -8.04 -0.78
N ASP A 387 17.02 -6.89 -1.24
CA ASP A 387 15.74 -6.36 -0.80
C ASP A 387 14.61 -7.37 -1.13
N LEU A 388 13.73 -7.65 -0.16
CA LEU A 388 12.48 -8.35 -0.41
C LEU A 388 11.34 -7.32 -0.52
N ILE A 389 10.80 -7.21 -1.74
CA ILE A 389 9.76 -6.25 -2.11
C ILE A 389 8.62 -7.04 -2.75
N GLY A 390 7.42 -7.04 -2.17
CA GLY A 390 6.26 -7.54 -2.92
C GLY A 390 5.07 -7.94 -2.07
N ARG A 391 3.88 -7.93 -2.70
CA ARG A 391 2.60 -8.41 -2.16
C ARG A 391 2.34 -9.90 -2.47
N ALA A 392 3.32 -10.58 -3.08
CA ALA A 392 3.26 -12.00 -3.45
C ALA A 392 4.61 -12.71 -3.26
N THR A 393 5.41 -12.23 -2.31
CA THR A 393 6.65 -12.86 -1.86
C THR A 393 6.35 -14.29 -1.42
N THR A 394 7.13 -15.24 -1.96
CA THR A 394 7.04 -16.67 -1.68
C THR A 394 8.20 -17.13 -0.78
N VAL A 395 8.14 -18.38 -0.31
CA VAL A 395 9.25 -18.99 0.44
C VAL A 395 10.51 -19.04 -0.43
N GLU A 396 10.37 -19.34 -1.71
CA GLU A 396 11.47 -19.39 -2.67
C GLU A 396 12.15 -18.03 -2.82
N ASP A 397 11.37 -16.95 -2.92
CA ASP A 397 11.90 -15.58 -2.99
C ASP A 397 12.71 -15.22 -1.74
N VAL A 398 12.21 -15.61 -0.55
CA VAL A 398 12.93 -15.42 0.73
C VAL A 398 14.27 -16.15 0.72
N LEU A 399 14.28 -17.43 0.34
CA LEU A 399 15.51 -18.23 0.31
C LEU A 399 16.53 -17.66 -0.69
N GLU A 400 16.07 -17.18 -1.85
CA GLU A 400 16.94 -16.56 -2.84
C GLU A 400 17.52 -15.24 -2.33
N ALA A 401 16.72 -14.42 -1.64
CA ALA A 401 17.13 -13.14 -1.09
C ALA A 401 17.99 -13.25 0.18
N THR A 402 18.01 -14.41 0.82
CA THR A 402 18.78 -14.67 2.04
C THR A 402 20.25 -14.94 1.71
N GLU A 403 21.17 -14.23 2.36
CA GLU A 403 22.62 -14.48 2.27
C GLU A 403 22.99 -15.74 3.04
N TYR A 404 22.53 -15.81 4.29
CA TYR A 404 22.75 -16.94 5.18
C TYR A 404 21.74 -16.94 6.32
N ILE A 405 21.60 -18.10 6.96
CA ILE A 405 20.81 -18.30 8.18
C ILE A 405 21.77 -18.51 9.35
N VAL A 406 21.44 -17.93 10.51
CA VAL A 406 22.17 -18.15 11.77
C VAL A 406 21.19 -18.55 12.88
N PRO A 407 21.64 -19.30 13.91
CA PRO A 407 20.83 -19.49 15.09
C PRO A 407 20.75 -18.17 15.85
N SER A 408 19.65 -17.95 16.57
CA SER A 408 19.45 -16.73 17.34
C SER A 408 18.68 -16.99 18.63
N ILE A 409 18.87 -16.07 19.57
CA ILE A 409 18.05 -15.93 20.76
C ILE A 409 17.33 -14.59 20.67
N GLU A 410 16.01 -14.59 20.79
CA GLU A 410 15.22 -13.39 21.08
C GLU A 410 14.95 -13.30 22.58
N ILE A 411 15.14 -12.11 23.15
CA ILE A 411 14.71 -11.76 24.50
C ILE A 411 13.51 -10.85 24.35
N VAL A 412 12.31 -11.42 24.45
CA VAL A 412 11.07 -10.64 24.46
C VAL A 412 10.88 -10.03 25.86
N ASP A 413 10.52 -8.75 25.91
CA ASP A 413 10.43 -7.99 27.14
C ASP A 413 9.28 -6.98 27.08
N SER A 414 8.24 -7.22 27.89
CA SER A 414 7.01 -6.43 27.82
C SER A 414 7.03 -5.24 28.78
N ARG A 415 6.70 -4.06 28.25
CA ARG A 415 6.46 -2.85 29.05
C ARG A 415 5.03 -2.82 29.61
N ILE A 416 4.21 -3.80 29.27
CA ILE A 416 2.87 -4.00 29.81
C ILE A 416 2.95 -4.89 31.05
N THR A 417 2.28 -4.45 32.11
CA THR A 417 2.30 -5.10 33.43
C THR A 417 1.81 -6.54 33.35
N ASP A 418 2.55 -7.45 33.99
CA ASP A 418 2.25 -8.88 34.13
C ASP A 418 2.06 -9.67 32.82
N TRP A 419 2.54 -9.18 31.67
CA TRP A 419 2.25 -9.79 30.36
C TRP A 419 0.74 -9.94 30.08
N LYS A 420 -0.11 -9.09 30.67
CA LYS A 420 -1.56 -9.06 30.41
C LYS A 420 -1.83 -8.33 29.09
N ILE A 421 -1.34 -8.90 28.00
CA ILE A 421 -1.37 -8.31 26.67
C ILE A 421 -2.49 -8.91 25.79
N LYS A 422 -3.11 -8.06 24.99
CA LYS A 422 -3.79 -8.44 23.74
C LYS A 422 -2.91 -8.08 22.55
N LEU A 423 -3.38 -8.34 21.33
CA LEU A 423 -2.63 -8.07 20.11
C LEU A 423 -2.20 -6.60 19.99
N GLU A 424 -3.12 -5.68 20.26
CA GLU A 424 -2.87 -4.24 20.15
C GLU A 424 -1.82 -3.78 21.18
N ASP A 425 -1.83 -4.36 22.37
CA ASP A 425 -0.85 -4.06 23.42
C ASP A 425 0.56 -4.47 22.97
N THR A 426 0.73 -5.71 22.49
CA THR A 426 2.05 -6.19 22.05
C THR A 426 2.53 -5.43 20.82
N VAL A 427 1.67 -5.20 19.82
CA VAL A 427 2.05 -4.48 18.60
C VAL A 427 2.50 -3.06 18.92
N ALA A 428 1.71 -2.31 19.71
CA ALA A 428 2.07 -0.97 20.17
C ALA A 428 3.40 -0.97 20.91
N ASP A 429 3.62 -2.02 21.70
CA ASP A 429 4.85 -2.27 22.42
C ASP A 429 5.95 -2.91 21.55
N ASN A 430 6.07 -2.52 20.28
CA ASN A 430 7.06 -3.05 19.32
C ASN A 430 7.11 -4.59 19.29
N ALA A 431 5.94 -5.23 19.30
CA ALA A 431 5.76 -6.68 19.44
C ALA A 431 6.52 -7.28 20.65
N SER A 432 6.63 -6.55 21.75
CA SER A 432 7.42 -6.94 22.93
C SER A 432 8.92 -7.18 22.66
N CYS A 433 9.52 -6.57 21.62
CA CYS A 433 10.96 -6.65 21.38
C CYS A 433 11.75 -6.13 22.59
N GLY A 434 12.66 -6.94 23.13
CA GLY A 434 13.64 -6.52 24.13
C GLY A 434 15.03 -6.44 23.53
N LEU A 435 15.69 -7.59 23.39
CA LEU A 435 17.06 -7.75 22.89
C LEU A 435 17.16 -8.98 21.99
N PHE A 436 18.25 -9.13 21.23
CA PHE A 436 18.51 -10.35 20.47
C PHE A 436 20.01 -10.67 20.41
N ALA A 437 20.35 -11.94 20.22
CA ALA A 437 21.73 -12.39 20.03
C ALA A 437 21.82 -13.36 18.85
N LEU A 438 22.87 -13.22 18.04
CA LEU A 438 23.11 -14.07 16.87
C LEU A 438 24.28 -15.02 17.11
N GLY A 439 24.15 -16.26 16.63
CA GLY A 439 25.25 -17.21 16.58
C GLY A 439 26.23 -16.94 15.45
N SER A 440 27.32 -17.70 15.46
CA SER A 440 28.43 -17.49 14.52
C SER A 440 28.39 -18.41 13.30
N LYS A 441 27.79 -19.60 13.40
CA LYS A 441 27.76 -20.56 12.28
C LYS A 441 26.68 -20.15 11.29
N ARG A 442 27.12 -19.88 10.06
CA ARG A 442 26.25 -19.51 8.94
C ARG A 442 25.88 -20.76 8.15
N LEU A 443 24.61 -20.88 7.81
CA LEU A 443 24.06 -21.90 6.92
C LEU A 443 23.62 -21.25 5.60
N ASP A 444 23.95 -21.91 4.49
CA ASP A 444 23.38 -21.53 3.19
C ASP A 444 21.90 -21.96 3.17
N PRO A 445 20.95 -21.02 2.93
CA PRO A 445 19.54 -21.37 2.79
C PRO A 445 19.26 -22.35 1.65
N ASN A 446 20.16 -22.44 0.65
CA ASN A 446 20.03 -23.33 -0.51
C ASN A 446 20.80 -24.63 -0.25
N GLY A 447 20.09 -25.68 0.16
CA GLY A 447 20.67 -27.03 0.29
C GLY A 447 20.29 -27.78 1.56
N MET A 448 19.46 -27.20 2.43
CA MET A 448 18.97 -27.85 3.64
C MET A 448 17.48 -27.59 3.84
N ASP A 449 16.79 -28.59 4.37
CA ASP A 449 15.39 -28.48 4.76
C ASP A 449 15.29 -27.82 6.14
N LEU A 450 14.98 -26.51 6.14
CA LEU A 450 14.90 -25.70 7.37
C LEU A 450 13.84 -26.20 8.35
N THR A 451 12.83 -26.93 7.88
CA THR A 451 11.79 -27.50 8.74
C THR A 451 12.33 -28.56 9.70
N LYS A 452 13.48 -29.17 9.37
CA LYS A 452 14.13 -30.23 10.15
C LYS A 452 15.19 -29.71 11.12
N ILE A 453 15.47 -28.41 11.13
CA ILE A 453 16.40 -27.86 12.12
C ILE A 453 15.75 -27.97 13.50
N GLU A 454 16.41 -28.67 14.41
CA GLU A 454 15.94 -28.93 15.76
C GLU A 454 16.56 -27.91 16.73
N LEU A 455 15.74 -27.31 17.58
CA LEU A 455 16.15 -26.47 18.71
C LEU A 455 16.09 -27.28 20.00
N SER A 456 17.13 -27.16 20.83
CA SER A 456 17.10 -27.47 22.26
C SER A 456 17.45 -26.22 23.07
N LEU A 457 16.50 -25.71 23.85
CA LEU A 457 16.67 -24.52 24.68
C LEU A 457 16.95 -24.91 26.12
N TYR A 458 18.10 -24.48 26.64
CA TYR A 458 18.56 -24.75 27.99
C TYR A 458 18.54 -23.49 28.85
N LYS A 459 18.19 -23.66 30.13
CA LYS A 459 18.33 -22.66 31.19
C LYS A 459 19.17 -23.27 32.29
N ASN A 460 20.31 -22.66 32.63
CA ASN A 460 21.23 -23.16 33.67
C ASN A 460 21.64 -24.63 33.47
N ARG A 461 21.85 -25.03 32.20
CA ARG A 461 22.15 -26.40 31.74
C ARG A 461 21.00 -27.42 31.87
N GLU A 462 19.84 -27.00 32.34
CA GLU A 462 18.62 -27.80 32.32
C GLU A 462 17.88 -27.58 30.99
N LEU A 463 17.46 -28.67 30.35
CA LEU A 463 16.69 -28.61 29.11
C LEU A 463 15.26 -28.14 29.42
N MET A 464 14.89 -26.98 28.88
CA MET A 464 13.56 -26.39 29.10
C MET A 464 12.58 -26.83 28.02
N ASN A 465 12.95 -26.61 26.77
CA ASN A 465 12.08 -26.84 25.62
C ASN A 465 12.86 -27.44 24.45
N LYS A 466 12.13 -28.12 23.55
CA LYS A 466 12.58 -28.50 22.23
C LYS A 466 11.60 -27.98 21.18
N GLY A 467 12.08 -27.83 19.96
CA GLY A 467 11.27 -27.39 18.83
C GLY A 467 11.95 -27.71 17.51
N THR A 468 11.25 -27.44 16.41
CA THR A 468 11.74 -27.64 15.05
C THR A 468 11.36 -26.44 14.18
N GLY A 469 12.06 -26.24 13.07
CA GLY A 469 11.68 -25.19 12.12
C GLY A 469 10.24 -25.32 11.61
N ALA A 470 9.67 -26.53 11.57
CA ALA A 470 8.28 -26.77 11.19
C ALA A 470 7.26 -26.15 12.17
N ASP A 471 7.65 -25.89 13.43
CA ASP A 471 6.76 -25.30 14.43
C ASP A 471 6.44 -23.82 14.14
N VAL A 472 7.20 -23.19 13.23
CA VAL A 472 7.03 -21.81 12.76
C VAL A 472 6.16 -21.82 11.49
N LEU A 473 4.83 -21.84 11.67
CA LEU A 473 3.83 -21.91 10.58
C LEU A 473 4.14 -22.93 9.47
N GLY A 474 4.72 -24.08 9.83
CA GLY A 474 5.10 -25.16 8.90
C GLY A 474 6.45 -24.96 8.21
N HIS A 475 6.94 -23.73 8.07
CA HIS A 475 8.27 -23.42 7.53
C HIS A 475 8.73 -22.01 7.96
N PRO A 476 9.97 -21.83 8.48
CA PRO A 476 10.41 -20.52 9.01
C PRO A 476 10.36 -19.38 7.97
N ALA A 477 10.76 -19.66 6.72
CA ALA A 477 10.69 -18.68 5.63
C ALA A 477 9.25 -18.26 5.26
N THR A 478 8.20 -19.02 5.63
CA THR A 478 6.80 -18.61 5.42
C THR A 478 6.49 -17.34 6.19
N CYS A 479 7.02 -17.21 7.40
CA CYS A 479 6.83 -16.02 8.23
C CYS A 479 7.53 -14.80 7.61
N VAL A 480 8.75 -14.98 7.08
CA VAL A 480 9.48 -13.91 6.40
C VAL A 480 8.74 -13.44 5.13
N ALA A 481 8.19 -14.38 4.37
CA ALA A 481 7.36 -14.09 3.20
C ALA A 481 6.08 -13.34 3.59
N TRP A 482 5.40 -13.79 4.66
CA TRP A 482 4.24 -13.10 5.24
C TRP A 482 4.60 -11.66 5.63
N LEU A 483 5.73 -11.45 6.32
CA LEU A 483 6.17 -10.13 6.75
C LEU A 483 6.40 -9.22 5.55
N ALA A 484 7.12 -9.68 4.52
CA ALA A 484 7.36 -8.92 3.30
C ALA A 484 6.03 -8.52 2.60
N ASN A 485 5.07 -9.45 2.53
CA ASN A 485 3.76 -9.22 1.92
C ASN A 485 2.92 -8.21 2.72
N MET A 486 2.87 -8.35 4.04
CA MET A 486 2.13 -7.43 4.90
C MET A 486 2.75 -6.03 4.87
N LEU A 487 4.09 -5.91 4.93
CA LEU A 487 4.79 -4.63 4.86
C LEU A 487 4.66 -3.92 3.51
N ALA A 488 4.39 -4.65 2.44
CA ALA A 488 4.12 -4.07 1.12
C ALA A 488 2.81 -3.28 1.05
N ASP A 489 1.87 -3.49 1.99
CA ASP A 489 0.70 -2.61 2.13
C ASP A 489 1.05 -1.27 2.78
N TYR A 490 2.22 -1.19 3.42
CA TYR A 490 2.75 -0.01 4.09
C TYR A 490 3.94 0.62 3.36
N ASP A 491 4.25 0.24 2.10
CA ASP A 491 5.44 0.68 1.36
C ASP A 491 6.76 0.47 2.12
N VAL A 492 6.80 -0.50 3.04
CA VAL A 492 8.00 -0.87 3.79
C VAL A 492 8.64 -2.08 3.11
N THR A 493 9.95 -2.02 2.92
CA THR A 493 10.75 -3.08 2.30
C THR A 493 11.63 -3.75 3.36
N LEU A 494 11.83 -5.06 3.27
CA LEU A 494 12.92 -5.72 4.01
C LEU A 494 14.22 -5.50 3.23
N LYS A 495 15.18 -4.82 3.82
CA LYS A 495 16.38 -4.34 3.12
C LYS A 495 17.51 -5.36 3.13
N ALA A 496 18.31 -5.37 2.07
CA ALA A 496 19.58 -6.07 2.08
C ALA A 496 20.42 -5.65 3.29
N GLY A 497 21.01 -6.62 3.98
CA GLY A 497 21.74 -6.45 5.24
C GLY A 497 20.89 -6.58 6.50
N GLU A 498 19.55 -6.54 6.41
CA GLU A 498 18.69 -6.70 7.58
C GLU A 498 18.68 -8.14 8.09
N VAL A 499 18.51 -8.26 9.41
CA VAL A 499 18.28 -9.52 10.14
C VAL A 499 16.78 -9.70 10.34
N ILE A 500 16.22 -10.83 9.91
CA ILE A 500 14.81 -11.18 10.13
C ILE A 500 14.72 -12.38 11.06
N LEU A 501 14.21 -12.17 12.28
CA LEU A 501 13.90 -13.26 13.20
C LEU A 501 12.54 -13.86 12.81
N SER A 502 12.56 -15.15 12.46
CA SER A 502 11.44 -15.81 11.76
C SER A 502 10.30 -16.28 12.67
N GLY A 503 10.46 -16.16 13.99
CA GLY A 503 9.53 -16.62 15.00
C GLY A 503 10.06 -17.82 15.80
N ALA A 504 9.55 -17.95 17.01
CA ALA A 504 10.03 -18.91 17.99
C ALA A 504 9.75 -20.36 17.60
N LEU A 505 10.79 -21.20 17.65
CA LEU A 505 10.66 -22.65 17.43
C LEU A 505 10.08 -23.37 18.66
N SER A 506 10.06 -22.72 19.81
CA SER A 506 9.53 -23.29 21.06
C SER A 506 8.98 -22.21 21.98
N ALA A 507 8.28 -22.59 23.04
CA ALA A 507 7.70 -21.64 23.98
C ALA A 507 8.76 -20.76 24.69
N ALA A 508 8.42 -19.50 24.94
CA ALA A 508 9.24 -18.58 25.70
C ALA A 508 9.47 -19.04 27.14
N VAL A 509 10.69 -18.87 27.66
CA VAL A 509 11.05 -19.22 29.04
C VAL A 509 11.46 -17.97 29.82
N ALA A 510 10.86 -17.76 30.99
CA ALA A 510 11.16 -16.60 31.82
C ALA A 510 12.62 -16.58 32.30
N ALA A 511 13.27 -15.42 32.15
CA ALA A 511 14.61 -15.17 32.64
C ALA A 511 14.60 -14.46 34.00
N GLN A 512 15.59 -14.76 34.83
CA GLN A 512 15.85 -14.15 36.12
C GLN A 512 17.33 -13.79 36.22
N LYS A 513 17.65 -12.89 37.15
CA LYS A 513 19.02 -12.52 37.46
C LYS A 513 19.84 -13.77 37.85
N GLY A 514 21.00 -13.93 37.21
CA GLY A 514 21.91 -15.07 37.37
C GLY A 514 21.67 -16.22 36.38
N ASP A 515 20.60 -16.19 35.59
CA ASP A 515 20.32 -17.24 34.61
C ASP A 515 21.27 -17.19 33.41
N VAL A 516 21.59 -18.38 32.89
CA VAL A 516 22.27 -18.56 31.60
C VAL A 516 21.37 -19.34 30.67
N PHE A 517 21.16 -18.82 29.47
CA PHE A 517 20.39 -19.48 28.42
C PHE A 517 21.30 -19.91 27.28
N THR A 518 21.12 -21.15 26.82
CA THR A 518 21.82 -21.69 25.66
C THR A 518 20.78 -22.26 24.70
N ALA A 519 20.74 -21.77 23.47
CA ALA A 519 19.94 -22.32 22.39
C ALA A 519 20.84 -23.11 21.44
N GLU A 520 20.66 -24.42 21.38
CA GLU A 520 21.40 -25.31 20.49
C GLU A 520 20.53 -25.72 19.30
N PHE A 521 21.05 -25.53 18.09
CA PHE A 521 20.38 -25.83 16.84
C PHE A 521 21.15 -26.92 16.10
N SER A 522 20.43 -27.95 15.63
CA SER A 522 21.04 -28.94 14.73
C SER A 522 21.64 -28.23 13.51
N GLU A 523 22.82 -28.66 13.09
CA GLU A 523 23.59 -28.07 11.96
C GLU A 523 24.06 -26.61 12.12
N LEU A 524 23.55 -25.84 13.09
CA LEU A 524 23.84 -24.42 13.28
C LEU A 524 24.63 -24.10 14.56
N GLY A 525 24.89 -25.09 15.42
CA GLY A 525 25.66 -24.87 16.64
C GLY A 525 24.81 -24.18 17.70
N LYS A 526 25.41 -23.28 18.50
CA LYS A 526 24.72 -22.70 19.65
C LYS A 526 24.90 -21.19 19.81
N VAL A 527 23.91 -20.57 20.46
CA VAL A 527 23.92 -19.18 20.93
C VAL A 527 23.70 -19.18 22.43
N GLU A 528 24.39 -18.30 23.15
CA GLU A 528 24.31 -18.21 24.60
C GLU A 528 24.16 -16.76 25.04
N VAL A 529 23.37 -16.52 26.09
CA VAL A 529 23.28 -15.23 26.79
C VAL A 529 23.17 -15.46 28.29
N SER A 530 23.62 -14.50 29.09
CA SER A 530 23.55 -14.54 30.55
C SER A 530 22.85 -13.30 31.11
N PHE A 531 22.16 -13.43 32.24
CA PHE A 531 21.44 -12.33 32.90
C PHE A 531 22.16 -11.95 34.19
N GLY A 532 22.66 -10.70 34.26
CA GLY A 532 23.55 -10.19 35.30
C GLY A 532 22.92 -9.27 36.32
#